data_AF-A0A812SVZ6-F1
#
_entry.id   AF-A0A812SVZ6-F1
#
_cell.length_a   1.000
_cell.length_b   1.000
_cell.length_c   1.000
_cell.angle_alpha   90.00
_cell.angle_beta   90.00
_cell.angle_gamma   90.00
#
_symmetry.space_group_name_H-M   'P 1'
#
loop_
_entity.id
_entity.type
_entity.pdbx_description
1 polymer ?
#
loop_
_entity_poly.entity_id
_entity_poly.type
_entity_poly.pdbx_seq_one_letter_code
_entity_poly.pdbx_strand_id
1 'polypeptide(L)'
;MVLARHCVHLGALTSRNTCAALDSNLLVSGDAGAYINNYDGRNPLGIQPNGQRSQNYFLLIGDWGRADSPGPCQRAVADHMKAYVARQQQQGKKLLFVASVGDNFYWSGVTPGAWEKSWSSLYGTNDPGSPLHQVPWLSVLGNHDLGNDDPYAACADQMQAPLAMVNGQRYGCQQFNADKNPNRPADTRLYWMPDYNYHYEIPEADLEVIAIDTNQVDIEGFGGDSGGAWKMGSVCGGQGNVESFMQRVNQAGQELLRQRAAQGTAKTVLIMQHYPGQCQKDIFLSALRPGREVNVICAYGHDHTQRCDGSDGNGQCNMILTGGGGGCCAGVISRAGFAAISLSDDGGFVSDVQSGDVVVPDGTCYWRRLTLSDYV
;
A
#
# COMPACT_ATOMS: atom_id res chain seq x y z
N MET A 1 -0.50 25.65 46.63
CA MET A 1 -0.93 26.87 45.91
C MET A 1 -1.87 26.42 44.82
N VAL A 2 -3.17 26.58 45.04
CA VAL A 2 -4.26 26.11 44.16
C VAL A 2 -4.42 27.15 43.05
N LEU A 3 -4.20 26.75 41.79
CA LEU A 3 -4.47 27.61 40.64
C LEU A 3 -5.75 27.12 39.96
N ALA A 4 -6.82 27.87 40.21
CA ALA A 4 -8.14 27.70 39.64
C ALA A 4 -8.16 28.08 38.15
N ARG A 5 -8.80 27.24 37.33
CA ARG A 5 -9.14 27.57 35.93
C ARG A 5 -10.42 28.40 35.91
N HIS A 6 -10.36 29.59 35.32
CA HIS A 6 -11.54 30.38 34.93
C HIS A 6 -11.81 30.16 33.44
N CYS A 7 -12.95 29.55 33.09
CA CYS A 7 -13.55 29.67 31.77
C CYS A 7 -14.61 30.77 31.85
N VAL A 8 -14.44 31.84 31.08
CA VAL A 8 -15.47 32.88 30.91
C VAL A 8 -16.38 32.46 29.77
N HIS A 9 -17.69 32.37 30.05
CA HIS A 9 -18.74 32.16 29.06
C HIS A 9 -19.14 33.50 28.42
N LEU A 10 -19.06 33.59 27.10
CA LEU A 10 -19.79 34.58 26.31
C LEU A 10 -20.39 33.93 25.06
N GLY A 11 -21.72 34.01 24.98
CA GLY A 11 -22.59 34.11 23.79
C GLY A 11 -22.26 33.35 22.51
N ALA A 12 -23.08 32.32 22.26
CA ALA A 12 -23.64 31.89 20.98
C ALA A 12 -22.99 32.37 19.66
N LEU A 13 -22.38 31.42 18.93
CA LEU A 13 -22.61 31.17 17.50
C LEU A 13 -21.98 29.82 17.11
N THR A 14 -22.65 29.10 16.24
CA THR A 14 -22.40 27.71 15.84
C THR A 14 -21.16 27.55 14.97
N SER A 15 -20.15 26.82 15.45
CA SER A 15 -19.24 26.03 14.62
C SER A 15 -18.60 24.90 15.44
N ARG A 16 -18.50 23.71 14.86
CA ARG A 16 -17.88 22.53 15.47
C ARG A 16 -16.36 22.73 15.51
N ASN A 17 -15.81 22.97 16.69
CA ASN A 17 -14.37 22.91 16.93
C ASN A 17 -13.98 21.51 17.43
N THR A 18 -13.40 20.69 16.56
CA THR A 18 -12.57 19.56 16.97
C THR A 18 -11.22 20.09 17.44
N CYS A 19 -11.00 20.12 18.76
CA CYS A 19 -9.67 20.37 19.32
C CYS A 19 -8.87 19.06 19.27
N ALA A 20 -7.91 18.97 18.36
CA ALA A 20 -6.77 18.09 18.54
C ALA A 20 -5.85 18.78 19.57
N ALA A 21 -5.73 18.20 20.76
CA ALA A 21 -4.74 18.63 21.73
C ALA A 21 -3.37 18.08 21.28
N LEU A 22 -2.55 18.95 20.71
CA LEU A 22 -1.11 18.71 20.57
C LEU A 22 -0.44 19.31 21.81
N ASP A 23 0.05 18.47 22.70
CA ASP A 23 0.96 18.88 23.77
C ASP A 23 2.31 19.24 23.12
N SER A 24 2.59 20.54 23.04
CA SER A 24 3.87 21.08 22.58
C SER A 24 4.82 21.22 23.77
N ASN A 25 5.66 20.21 23.98
CA ASN A 25 6.91 20.35 24.73
C ASN A 25 7.82 19.15 24.46
N LEU A 26 8.74 19.27 23.49
CA LEU A 26 10.09 18.72 23.59
C LEU A 26 10.97 19.26 22.46
N LEU A 27 11.82 20.22 22.80
CA LEU A 27 13.04 20.53 22.06
C LEU A 27 14.22 20.27 22.99
N VAL A 28 14.78 19.07 22.95
CA VAL A 28 16.17 18.77 23.33
C VAL A 28 16.70 17.69 22.39
N SER A 29 17.91 17.91 21.92
CA SER A 29 18.76 17.10 21.04
C SER A 29 18.82 15.60 21.33
N GLY A 30 18.86 14.77 20.28
CA GLY A 30 19.55 13.48 20.31
C GLY A 30 18.80 12.30 19.68
N ASP A 31 17.47 12.27 19.78
CA ASP A 31 16.64 11.22 19.18
C ASP A 31 15.69 11.84 18.16
N ALA A 32 15.72 11.34 16.92
CA ALA A 32 14.60 11.58 16.01
C ALA A 32 13.35 11.01 16.69
N GLY A 33 12.41 11.87 17.07
CA GLY A 33 11.19 11.49 17.80
C GLY A 33 10.36 10.44 17.06
N ALA A 34 9.28 9.98 17.70
CA ALA A 34 8.37 9.00 17.09
C ALA A 34 7.90 9.41 15.69
N TYR A 35 7.79 8.45 14.77
CA TYR A 35 7.26 8.70 13.43
C TYR A 35 5.76 8.97 13.50
N ILE A 36 5.28 10.01 12.81
CA ILE A 36 3.87 10.40 12.79
C ILE A 36 3.35 10.25 11.36
N ASN A 37 2.28 9.49 11.17
CA ASN A 37 1.65 9.37 9.86
C ASN A 37 0.79 10.61 9.57
N ASN A 38 1.08 11.37 8.51
CA ASN A 38 0.41 12.64 8.18
C ASN A 38 -0.47 12.48 6.93
N TYR A 39 -1.76 12.21 7.10
CA TYR A 39 -2.69 12.02 5.98
C TYR A 39 -4.15 12.26 6.37
N ASP A 40 -5.02 12.40 5.37
CA ASP A 40 -6.48 12.30 5.54
C ASP A 40 -6.94 10.92 5.06
N GLY A 41 -7.53 10.13 5.96
CA GLY A 41 -8.02 8.79 5.67
C GLY A 41 -9.48 8.73 5.20
N ARG A 42 -10.21 9.85 5.19
CA ARG A 42 -11.66 9.85 4.91
C ARG A 42 -11.97 10.01 3.43
N ASN A 43 -11.82 8.91 2.70
CA ASN A 43 -12.16 8.82 1.27
C ASN A 43 -11.64 10.00 0.39
N PRO A 44 -10.36 10.43 0.50
CA PRO A 44 -9.87 11.62 -0.20
C PRO A 44 -9.90 11.51 -1.73
N LEU A 45 -9.96 10.31 -2.30
CA LEU A 45 -10.10 10.09 -3.75
C LEU A 45 -11.57 10.06 -4.20
N GLY A 46 -12.52 10.19 -3.26
CA GLY A 46 -13.95 10.23 -3.56
C GLY A 46 -14.47 8.94 -4.20
N ILE A 47 -13.94 7.77 -3.80
CA ILE A 47 -14.44 6.46 -4.24
C ILE A 47 -15.92 6.36 -3.90
N GLN A 48 -16.76 6.19 -4.92
CA GLN A 48 -18.21 6.06 -4.77
C GLN A 48 -18.61 4.60 -5.01
N PRO A 49 -19.00 3.82 -4.00
CA PRO A 49 -19.55 2.49 -4.21
C PRO A 49 -20.88 2.51 -4.97
N ASN A 50 -21.27 1.36 -5.54
CA ASN A 50 -22.65 1.07 -5.87
C ASN A 50 -23.47 0.93 -4.58
N GLY A 51 -24.76 1.29 -4.63
CA GLY A 51 -25.63 1.31 -3.45
C GLY A 51 -25.88 -0.06 -2.81
N GLN A 52 -25.74 -1.15 -3.57
CA GLN A 52 -25.74 -2.50 -3.02
C GLN A 52 -24.29 -2.95 -2.80
N ARG A 53 -23.98 -3.36 -1.56
CA ARG A 53 -22.63 -3.75 -1.15
C ARG A 53 -22.09 -4.90 -2.00
N SER A 54 -22.89 -5.92 -2.28
CA SER A 54 -22.51 -7.07 -3.10
C SER A 54 -22.24 -6.77 -4.59
N GLN A 55 -22.55 -5.55 -5.04
CA GLN A 55 -22.15 -5.08 -6.37
C GLN A 55 -20.77 -4.42 -6.39
N ASN A 56 -20.06 -4.38 -5.27
CA ASN A 56 -18.74 -3.76 -5.16
C ASN A 56 -17.66 -4.81 -4.94
N TYR A 57 -16.48 -4.55 -5.52
CA TYR A 57 -15.30 -5.37 -5.34
C TYR A 57 -14.03 -4.52 -5.44
N PHE A 58 -12.92 -5.07 -4.98
CA PHE A 58 -11.59 -4.49 -5.19
C PHE A 58 -10.60 -5.58 -5.62
N LEU A 59 -9.48 -5.16 -6.20
CA LEU A 59 -8.41 -6.07 -6.62
C LEU A 59 -7.20 -5.90 -5.71
N LEU A 60 -6.40 -6.96 -5.58
CA LEU A 60 -5.11 -6.96 -4.88
C LEU A 60 -4.01 -7.39 -5.86
N ILE A 61 -2.87 -6.72 -5.84
CA ILE A 61 -1.70 -7.07 -6.67
C ILE A 61 -0.42 -6.67 -5.95
N GLY A 62 0.65 -7.46 -6.05
CA GLY A 62 1.98 -7.14 -5.56
C GLY A 62 3.02 -7.43 -6.64
N ASP A 63 4.23 -6.89 -6.45
CA ASP A 63 5.42 -7.36 -7.17
C ASP A 63 5.26 -7.24 -8.69
N TRP A 64 4.76 -6.09 -9.15
CA TRP A 64 4.29 -5.91 -10.53
C TRP A 64 5.20 -5.02 -11.38
N GLY A 65 5.80 -3.96 -10.84
CA GLY A 65 6.22 -2.84 -11.71
C GLY A 65 7.65 -2.89 -12.23
N ARG A 66 7.87 -3.53 -13.38
CA ARG A 66 9.19 -3.56 -14.03
C ARG A 66 9.27 -2.62 -15.24
N ALA A 67 10.01 -1.51 -15.09
CA ALA A 67 10.04 -0.42 -16.07
C ALA A 67 10.90 -0.70 -17.33
N ASP A 68 12.07 -1.33 -17.16
CA ASP A 68 13.11 -1.37 -18.21
C ASP A 68 12.93 -2.48 -19.25
N SER A 69 11.94 -3.33 -19.03
CA SER A 69 11.29 -4.17 -20.04
C SER A 69 10.15 -4.84 -19.29
N PRO A 70 8.89 -4.34 -19.39
CA PRO A 70 7.78 -5.07 -18.85
C PRO A 70 7.73 -6.37 -19.62
N GLY A 71 8.23 -7.44 -19.00
CA GLY A 71 8.29 -8.72 -19.65
C GLY A 71 6.88 -9.23 -19.91
N PRO A 72 6.79 -10.38 -20.59
CA PRO A 72 5.50 -10.96 -20.92
C PRO A 72 4.62 -11.16 -19.66
N CYS A 73 5.20 -11.29 -18.46
CA CYS A 73 4.44 -11.50 -17.24
C CYS A 73 3.62 -10.29 -16.79
N GLN A 74 4.24 -9.12 -16.59
CA GLN A 74 3.49 -7.93 -16.16
C GLN A 74 2.38 -7.59 -17.14
N ARG A 75 2.67 -7.64 -18.45
CA ARG A 75 1.67 -7.39 -19.50
C ARG A 75 0.54 -8.41 -19.46
N ALA A 76 0.85 -9.70 -19.34
CA ALA A 76 -0.17 -10.74 -19.24
C ALA A 76 -1.06 -10.55 -18.02
N VAL A 77 -0.50 -10.20 -16.85
CA VAL A 77 -1.30 -9.89 -15.65
C VAL A 77 -2.16 -8.65 -15.87
N ALA A 78 -1.61 -7.57 -16.44
CA ALA A 78 -2.37 -6.36 -16.72
C ALA A 78 -3.53 -6.61 -17.71
N ASP A 79 -3.29 -7.38 -18.77
CA ASP A 79 -4.32 -7.77 -19.74
C ASP A 79 -5.39 -8.67 -19.09
N HIS A 80 -5.00 -9.58 -18.20
CA HIS A 80 -5.92 -10.43 -17.45
C HIS A 80 -6.78 -9.62 -16.48
N MET A 81 -6.21 -8.66 -15.77
CA MET A 81 -6.95 -7.72 -14.92
C MET A 81 -7.96 -6.91 -15.74
N LYS A 82 -7.54 -6.34 -16.88
CA LYS A 82 -8.45 -5.59 -17.76
C LYS A 82 -9.60 -6.45 -18.24
N ALA A 83 -9.32 -7.69 -18.66
CA ALA A 83 -10.36 -8.63 -19.09
C ALA A 83 -11.31 -8.99 -17.95
N TYR A 84 -10.80 -9.23 -16.74
CA TYR A 84 -11.62 -9.51 -15.55
C TYR A 84 -12.55 -8.33 -15.23
N VAL A 85 -12.00 -7.11 -15.15
CA VAL A 85 -12.78 -5.91 -14.83
C VAL A 85 -13.86 -5.65 -15.87
N ALA A 86 -13.55 -5.82 -17.16
CA ALA A 86 -14.55 -5.71 -18.22
C ALA A 86 -15.70 -6.73 -18.05
N ARG A 87 -15.40 -7.99 -17.68
CA ARG A 87 -16.43 -9.01 -17.38
C ARG A 87 -17.27 -8.64 -16.16
N GLN A 88 -16.67 -8.16 -15.08
CA GLN A 88 -17.41 -7.76 -13.88
C GLN A 88 -18.30 -6.53 -14.15
N GLN A 89 -17.82 -5.56 -14.96
CA GLN A 89 -18.62 -4.39 -15.36
C GLN A 89 -19.86 -4.79 -16.17
N GLN A 90 -19.75 -5.78 -17.07
CA GLN A 90 -20.90 -6.35 -17.79
C GLN A 90 -21.95 -6.99 -16.87
N GLN A 91 -21.53 -7.44 -15.68
CA GLN A 91 -22.41 -7.97 -14.63
C GLN A 91 -22.96 -6.88 -13.70
N GLY A 92 -22.70 -5.60 -13.98
CA GLY A 92 -23.14 -4.47 -13.15
C GLY A 92 -22.33 -4.28 -11.87
N LYS A 93 -21.18 -4.96 -11.72
CA LYS A 93 -20.31 -4.79 -10.56
C LYS A 93 -19.35 -3.61 -10.75
N LYS A 94 -19.02 -2.96 -9.64
CA LYS A 94 -18.13 -1.80 -9.58
C LYS A 94 -16.81 -2.14 -8.90
N LEU A 95 -15.72 -1.87 -9.62
CA LEU A 95 -14.38 -1.86 -9.06
C LEU A 95 -14.22 -0.58 -8.23
N LEU A 96 -13.92 -0.72 -6.94
CA LEU A 96 -13.68 0.41 -6.03
C LEU A 96 -12.26 0.96 -6.16
N PHE A 97 -11.27 0.07 -6.12
CA PHE A 97 -9.85 0.38 -6.18
C PHE A 97 -9.03 -0.88 -6.49
N VAL A 98 -7.75 -0.68 -6.80
CA VAL A 98 -6.69 -1.71 -6.77
C VAL A 98 -5.83 -1.46 -5.54
N ALA A 99 -5.57 -2.48 -4.72
CA ALA A 99 -4.63 -2.39 -3.61
C ALA A 99 -3.29 -3.02 -4.02
N SER A 100 -2.23 -2.21 -4.01
CA SER A 100 -0.87 -2.63 -4.31
C SER A 100 -0.13 -3.00 -3.02
N VAL A 101 0.31 -4.26 -2.89
CA VAL A 101 0.99 -4.79 -1.71
C VAL A 101 2.52 -4.63 -1.77
N GLY A 102 3.02 -3.65 -2.53
CA GLY A 102 4.43 -3.30 -2.59
C GLY A 102 5.18 -3.90 -3.77
N ASP A 103 6.46 -3.55 -3.85
CA ASP A 103 7.34 -3.78 -5.00
C ASP A 103 6.75 -3.21 -6.28
N ASN A 104 6.44 -1.92 -6.17
CA ASN A 104 5.78 -1.15 -7.21
C ASN A 104 6.75 -0.79 -8.33
N PHE A 105 8.06 -0.67 -8.05
CA PHE A 105 9.07 -0.30 -9.04
C PHE A 105 10.36 -1.08 -8.88
N TYR A 106 10.47 -2.16 -9.66
CA TYR A 106 11.69 -2.93 -9.82
C TYR A 106 12.72 -2.19 -10.70
N TRP A 107 14.02 -2.30 -10.40
CA TRP A 107 14.61 -3.13 -9.32
C TRP A 107 14.86 -2.39 -8.02
N SER A 108 14.92 -1.07 -8.08
CA SER A 108 15.61 -0.27 -7.08
C SER A 108 14.88 1.02 -6.74
N GLY A 109 13.58 1.09 -7.04
CA GLY A 109 12.72 2.23 -6.79
C GLY A 109 12.30 2.95 -8.08
N VAL A 110 11.74 4.14 -7.92
CA VAL A 110 11.20 4.92 -9.04
C VAL A 110 12.32 5.58 -9.83
N THR A 111 12.46 5.19 -11.09
CA THR A 111 13.29 5.91 -12.07
C THR A 111 12.44 6.90 -12.89
N PRO A 112 13.07 7.88 -13.57
CA PRO A 112 12.37 8.71 -14.54
C PRO A 112 11.62 7.88 -15.60
N GLY A 113 10.31 8.09 -15.71
CA GLY A 113 9.44 7.37 -16.63
C GLY A 113 8.91 6.02 -16.13
N ALA A 114 9.31 5.56 -14.93
CA ALA A 114 8.82 4.29 -14.37
C ALA A 114 7.28 4.30 -14.17
N TRP A 115 6.71 5.42 -13.76
CA TRP A 115 5.26 5.61 -13.67
C TRP A 115 4.54 5.33 -14.99
N GLU A 116 5.08 5.82 -16.10
CA GLU A 116 4.48 5.61 -17.41
C GLU A 116 4.64 4.15 -17.85
N LYS A 117 5.88 3.65 -17.82
CA LYS A 117 6.25 2.33 -18.34
C LYS A 117 5.66 1.17 -17.53
N SER A 118 5.67 1.26 -16.21
CA SER A 118 5.22 0.19 -15.33
C SER A 118 3.76 0.30 -14.95
N TRP A 119 3.18 1.50 -14.90
CA TRP A 119 1.83 1.69 -14.35
C TRP A 119 0.84 2.20 -15.39
N SER A 120 0.98 3.44 -15.87
CA SER A 120 -0.10 4.06 -16.64
C SER A 120 -0.29 3.45 -18.03
N SER A 121 0.80 3.09 -18.73
CA SER A 121 0.71 2.50 -20.08
C SER A 121 0.26 1.03 -20.09
N LEU A 122 0.64 0.24 -19.09
CA LEU A 122 0.32 -1.19 -19.04
C LEU A 122 -1.10 -1.46 -18.56
N TYR A 123 -1.47 -0.82 -17.46
CA TYR A 123 -2.80 -0.93 -16.87
C TYR A 123 -3.80 0.03 -17.51
N GLY A 124 -3.33 1.00 -18.31
CA GLY A 124 -4.19 1.95 -19.02
C GLY A 124 -4.90 2.91 -18.07
N THR A 125 -4.27 3.29 -16.95
CA THR A 125 -4.93 4.14 -15.93
C THR A 125 -5.28 5.54 -16.44
N ASN A 126 -4.55 5.99 -17.46
CA ASN A 126 -4.77 7.27 -18.16
C ASN A 126 -5.43 7.11 -19.54
N ASP A 127 -5.78 5.89 -19.95
CA ASP A 127 -6.42 5.60 -21.25
C ASP A 127 -7.95 5.46 -21.08
N PRO A 128 -8.78 6.36 -21.64
CA PRO A 128 -10.25 6.27 -21.56
C PRO A 128 -10.85 4.97 -22.12
N GLY A 129 -10.13 4.25 -22.97
CA GLY A 129 -10.55 2.95 -23.50
C GLY A 129 -10.29 1.77 -22.56
N SER A 130 -9.51 1.97 -21.49
CA SER A 130 -9.18 0.92 -20.53
C SER A 130 -10.31 0.72 -19.51
N PRO A 131 -10.67 -0.53 -19.16
CA PRO A 131 -11.59 -0.80 -18.05
C PRO A 131 -10.99 -0.42 -16.68
N LEU A 132 -9.68 -0.16 -16.61
CA LEU A 132 -8.96 0.34 -15.43
C LEU A 132 -8.75 1.87 -15.47
N HIS A 133 -9.34 2.57 -16.45
CA HIS A 133 -9.23 4.02 -16.55
C HIS A 133 -9.73 4.70 -15.27
N GLN A 134 -8.91 5.60 -14.72
CA GLN A 134 -9.26 6.39 -13.54
C GLN A 134 -9.68 5.56 -12.30
N VAL A 135 -9.28 4.28 -12.22
CA VAL A 135 -9.45 3.47 -11.01
C VAL A 135 -8.38 3.87 -10.00
N PRO A 136 -8.74 4.17 -8.73
CA PRO A 136 -7.78 4.43 -7.68
C PRO A 136 -6.88 3.23 -7.35
N TRP A 137 -5.61 3.49 -7.06
CA TRP A 137 -4.65 2.51 -6.57
C TRP A 137 -4.22 2.90 -5.15
N LEU A 138 -4.54 2.09 -4.15
CA LEU A 138 -4.07 2.28 -2.78
C LEU A 138 -2.82 1.41 -2.59
N SER A 139 -1.67 1.99 -2.26
CA SER A 139 -0.39 1.25 -2.31
C SER A 139 0.41 1.30 -1.02
N VAL A 140 1.19 0.25 -0.75
CA VAL A 140 2.31 0.24 0.20
C VAL A 140 3.63 0.09 -0.54
N LEU A 141 4.74 0.26 0.18
CA LEU A 141 6.10 0.00 -0.31
C LEU A 141 6.50 -1.45 -0.07
N GLY A 142 7.27 -2.02 -0.99
CA GLY A 142 8.06 -3.24 -0.81
C GLY A 142 9.56 -2.95 -0.75
N ASN A 143 10.37 -4.00 -0.68
CA ASN A 143 11.81 -3.85 -0.50
C ASN A 143 12.51 -3.32 -1.76
N HIS A 144 11.96 -3.58 -2.94
CA HIS A 144 12.50 -3.05 -4.20
C HIS A 144 12.16 -1.58 -4.39
N ASP A 145 11.16 -1.08 -3.68
CA ASP A 145 10.81 0.34 -3.68
C ASP A 145 11.79 1.20 -2.88
N LEU A 146 12.51 0.58 -1.94
CA LEU A 146 13.51 1.19 -1.08
C LEU A 146 14.89 0.78 -1.60
N GLY A 147 15.69 1.68 -2.17
CA GLY A 147 17.00 1.25 -2.66
C GLY A 147 17.71 2.26 -3.53
N ASN A 148 18.36 1.79 -4.60
CA ASN A 148 19.33 2.61 -5.33
C ASN A 148 18.75 3.88 -5.94
N ASP A 149 17.54 3.83 -6.49
CA ASP A 149 16.90 4.95 -7.18
C ASP A 149 16.03 5.80 -6.25
N ASP A 150 15.74 5.29 -5.04
CA ASP A 150 15.06 6.02 -3.97
C ASP A 150 15.79 5.87 -2.61
N PRO A 151 17.07 6.29 -2.52
CA PRO A 151 17.95 5.90 -1.42
C PRO A 151 17.67 6.67 -0.12
N TYR A 152 16.80 7.68 -0.15
CA TYR A 152 16.37 8.41 1.04
C TYR A 152 14.97 8.00 1.54
N ALA A 153 14.30 7.08 0.84
CA ALA A 153 13.00 6.56 1.25
C ALA A 153 13.01 5.80 2.58
N ALA A 154 14.16 5.49 3.18
CA ALA A 154 14.24 4.88 4.50
C ALA A 154 15.06 5.70 5.51
N CYS A 155 15.31 6.99 5.23
CA CYS A 155 16.09 7.84 6.13
C CYS A 155 15.88 9.34 5.88
N ALA A 156 14.63 9.76 5.68
CA ALA A 156 14.32 11.17 5.37
C ALA A 156 14.85 12.16 6.42
N ASP A 157 15.00 11.73 7.68
CA ASP A 157 15.59 12.51 8.78
C ASP A 157 17.05 12.91 8.54
N GLN A 158 17.78 12.13 7.74
CA GLN A 158 19.19 12.35 7.42
C GLN A 158 19.38 13.27 6.20
N MET A 159 18.30 13.59 5.49
CA MET A 159 18.35 14.45 4.32
C MET A 159 18.60 15.90 4.72
N GLN A 160 19.65 16.51 4.16
CA GLN A 160 19.85 17.96 4.25
C GLN A 160 18.70 18.71 3.55
N ALA A 161 18.27 18.21 2.39
CA ALA A 161 17.18 18.75 1.58
C ALA A 161 16.12 17.67 1.31
N PRO A 162 15.10 17.51 2.18
CA PRO A 162 14.01 16.56 1.95
C PRO A 162 13.14 16.99 0.77
N LEU A 163 12.40 16.04 0.17
CA LEU A 163 11.44 16.35 -0.91
C LEU A 163 10.31 17.26 -0.40
N ALA A 164 9.91 17.06 0.85
CA ALA A 164 8.94 17.89 1.53
C ALA A 164 9.11 17.83 3.04
N MET A 165 8.44 18.77 3.72
CA MET A 165 8.30 18.77 5.17
C MET A 165 6.83 19.03 5.52
N VAL A 166 6.22 18.13 6.28
CA VAL A 166 4.82 18.22 6.72
C VAL A 166 4.79 18.15 8.23
N ASN A 167 4.22 19.16 8.90
CA ASN A 167 4.16 19.24 10.36
C ASN A 167 5.52 19.05 11.07
N GLY A 168 6.62 19.49 10.44
CA GLY A 168 7.98 19.33 10.95
C GLY A 168 8.63 17.97 10.67
N GLN A 169 7.90 17.00 10.10
CA GLN A 169 8.45 15.71 9.66
C GLN A 169 8.96 15.80 8.22
N ARG A 170 10.14 15.22 7.97
CA ARG A 170 10.79 15.20 6.65
C ARG A 170 10.34 14.00 5.83
N TYR A 171 10.22 14.18 4.52
CA TYR A 171 9.87 13.11 3.57
C TYR A 171 10.87 13.03 2.43
N GLY A 172 11.22 11.80 2.05
CA GLY A 172 12.26 11.50 1.05
C GLY A 172 11.87 10.51 -0.04
N CYS A 173 10.73 9.83 0.08
CA CYS A 173 10.32 8.82 -0.89
C CYS A 173 9.69 9.43 -2.13
N GLN A 174 10.13 8.97 -3.30
CA GLN A 174 9.67 9.41 -4.62
C GLN A 174 8.25 8.96 -4.94
N GLN A 175 7.71 7.98 -4.24
CA GLN A 175 6.39 7.44 -4.51
C GLN A 175 5.25 8.12 -3.75
N PHE A 176 5.56 8.92 -2.72
CA PHE A 176 4.53 9.58 -1.93
C PHE A 176 3.73 10.59 -2.75
N ASN A 177 2.51 10.87 -2.29
CA ASN A 177 1.63 11.86 -2.88
C ASN A 177 2.29 13.25 -3.03
N ALA A 178 1.72 14.09 -3.90
CA ALA A 178 2.32 15.37 -4.30
C ALA A 178 2.57 16.36 -3.14
N ASP A 179 1.88 16.22 -2.01
CA ASP A 179 2.14 17.00 -0.79
C ASP A 179 3.48 16.64 -0.12
N LYS A 180 3.99 15.43 -0.37
CA LYS A 180 5.26 14.91 0.15
C LYS A 180 6.34 14.70 -0.91
N ASN A 181 5.94 14.56 -2.17
CA ASN A 181 6.81 14.62 -3.32
C ASN A 181 6.25 15.57 -4.39
N PRO A 182 6.56 16.88 -4.33
CA PRO A 182 6.08 17.85 -5.32
C PRO A 182 6.54 17.58 -6.76
N ASN A 183 7.57 16.75 -6.94
CA ASN A 183 8.09 16.39 -8.26
C ASN A 183 7.39 15.16 -8.87
N ARG A 184 6.48 14.53 -8.14
CA ARG A 184 5.73 13.38 -8.62
C ARG A 184 4.85 13.78 -9.81
N PRO A 185 4.82 13.01 -10.92
CA PRO A 185 4.02 13.36 -12.09
C PRO A 185 2.53 13.55 -11.77
N ALA A 186 1.93 14.63 -12.26
CA ALA A 186 0.57 15.04 -11.89
C ALA A 186 -0.52 14.02 -12.31
N ASP A 187 -0.26 13.27 -13.39
CA ASP A 187 -1.13 12.21 -13.90
C ASP A 187 -1.11 10.94 -13.03
N THR A 188 -0.34 10.93 -11.93
CA THR A 188 -0.32 9.83 -10.95
C THR A 188 -1.20 10.05 -9.73
N ARG A 189 -2.03 11.12 -9.72
CA ARG A 189 -2.87 11.50 -8.57
C ARG A 189 -3.82 10.41 -8.02
N LEU A 190 -4.15 9.40 -8.83
CA LEU A 190 -5.00 8.27 -8.42
C LEU A 190 -4.23 7.11 -7.84
N TYR A 191 -2.91 7.11 -7.98
CA TYR A 191 -2.06 6.22 -7.22
C TYR A 191 -1.76 6.88 -5.89
N TRP A 192 -2.37 6.36 -4.84
CA TRP A 192 -2.45 7.01 -3.56
C TRP A 192 -1.62 6.27 -2.53
N MET A 193 -0.60 6.99 -2.05
CA MET A 193 0.28 6.56 -1.00
C MET A 193 0.70 7.82 -0.22
N PRO A 194 -0.12 8.23 0.75
CA PRO A 194 0.05 9.51 1.44
C PRO A 194 1.14 9.46 2.51
N ASP A 195 1.56 8.28 2.96
CA ASP A 195 2.58 8.06 3.97
C ASP A 195 3.00 6.57 3.96
N TYR A 196 3.99 6.16 4.77
CA TYR A 196 4.38 4.74 4.90
C TYR A 196 3.25 3.88 5.46
N ASN A 197 2.55 4.41 6.47
CA ASN A 197 1.38 3.77 7.03
C ASN A 197 0.19 4.72 6.92
N TYR A 198 -0.97 4.18 6.57
CA TYR A 198 -2.19 4.98 6.51
C TYR A 198 -3.43 4.10 6.62
N HIS A 199 -4.58 4.75 6.75
CA HIS A 199 -5.87 4.11 6.60
C HIS A 199 -6.69 4.86 5.55
N TYR A 200 -7.61 4.16 4.90
CA TYR A 200 -8.54 4.71 3.92
C TYR A 200 -9.94 4.14 4.20
N GLU A 201 -10.87 5.01 4.56
CA GLU A 201 -12.27 4.65 4.80
C GLU A 201 -13.09 4.79 3.52
N ILE A 202 -13.97 3.82 3.28
CA ILE A 202 -15.07 3.89 2.30
C ILE A 202 -16.36 3.56 3.07
N PRO A 203 -16.91 4.53 3.83
CA PRO A 203 -18.04 4.29 4.73
C PRO A 203 -19.28 3.74 4.02
N GLU A 204 -19.55 4.20 2.79
CA GLU A 204 -20.68 3.75 1.98
C GLU A 204 -20.59 2.27 1.58
N ALA A 205 -19.40 1.68 1.69
CA ALA A 205 -19.17 0.26 1.55
C ALA A 205 -18.71 -0.39 2.85
N ASP A 206 -18.95 0.16 4.05
CA ASP A 206 -18.54 -0.47 5.33
C ASP A 206 -17.11 -1.07 5.30
N LEU A 207 -16.20 -0.40 4.57
CA LEU A 207 -14.88 -0.93 4.19
C LEU A 207 -13.81 0.05 4.64
N GLU A 208 -12.74 -0.51 5.19
CA GLU A 208 -11.54 0.24 5.56
C GLU A 208 -10.31 -0.51 5.05
N VAL A 209 -9.36 0.23 4.49
CA VAL A 209 -8.03 -0.27 4.14
C VAL A 209 -7.05 0.30 5.15
N ILE A 210 -6.17 -0.53 5.69
CA ILE A 210 -5.07 -0.14 6.57
C ILE A 210 -3.78 -0.62 5.91
N ALA A 211 -2.98 0.34 5.46
CA ALA A 211 -1.71 0.13 4.79
C ALA A 211 -0.59 0.22 5.83
N ILE A 212 0.25 -0.81 5.91
CA ILE A 212 1.33 -0.91 6.91
C ILE A 212 2.64 -1.22 6.20
N ASP A 213 3.65 -0.38 6.45
CA ASP A 213 5.01 -0.67 6.01
C ASP A 213 5.64 -1.73 6.91
N THR A 214 6.18 -2.76 6.28
CA THR A 214 6.80 -3.91 6.94
C THR A 214 8.26 -4.10 6.56
N ASN A 215 8.87 -3.13 5.86
CA ASN A 215 10.23 -3.21 5.34
C ASN A 215 11.30 -3.29 6.42
N GLN A 216 10.98 -2.96 7.68
CA GLN A 216 11.89 -3.15 8.81
C GLN A 216 12.38 -4.61 8.96
N VAL A 217 11.60 -5.60 8.51
CA VAL A 217 11.91 -7.03 8.73
C VAL A 217 13.08 -7.55 7.90
N ASP A 218 13.41 -6.87 6.79
CA ASP A 218 14.52 -7.24 5.91
C ASP A 218 15.15 -6.00 5.27
N ILE A 219 15.93 -5.28 6.09
CA ILE A 219 16.63 -4.06 5.66
C ILE A 219 17.81 -4.38 4.72
N GLU A 220 18.40 -5.57 4.87
CA GLU A 220 19.49 -6.02 3.99
C GLU A 220 18.99 -6.37 2.58
N GLY A 221 17.69 -6.70 2.45
CA GLY A 221 17.00 -6.93 1.17
C GLY A 221 16.54 -5.67 0.44
N PHE A 222 16.86 -4.46 0.93
CA PHE A 222 16.50 -3.21 0.26
C PHE A 222 17.20 -3.08 -1.09
N GLY A 223 16.42 -2.76 -2.11
CA GLY A 223 16.83 -2.75 -3.50
C GLY A 223 17.08 -4.17 -3.97
N GLY A 224 16.60 -4.49 -5.16
CA GLY A 224 16.63 -5.84 -5.72
C GLY A 224 17.98 -6.42 -6.07
N ASP A 225 19.06 -5.81 -5.59
CA ASP A 225 20.43 -6.21 -5.79
C ASP A 225 21.22 -6.08 -4.49
N SER A 226 22.41 -6.67 -4.46
CA SER A 226 23.30 -6.60 -3.28
C SER A 226 23.83 -5.17 -3.00
N GLY A 227 23.51 -4.19 -3.83
CA GLY A 227 23.97 -2.80 -3.72
C GLY A 227 22.96 -1.86 -3.07
N GLY A 228 21.66 -2.18 -3.12
CA GLY A 228 20.58 -1.31 -2.64
C GLY A 228 20.71 -0.93 -1.17
N ALA A 229 20.73 -1.92 -0.29
CA ALA A 229 20.87 -1.72 1.15
C ALA A 229 22.18 -1.01 1.50
N TRP A 230 23.29 -1.35 0.82
CA TRP A 230 24.57 -0.68 1.02
C TRP A 230 24.53 0.79 0.62
N LYS A 231 23.98 1.11 -0.56
CA LYS A 231 23.88 2.48 -1.06
C LYS A 231 22.99 3.31 -0.16
N MET A 232 21.86 2.76 0.26
CA MET A 232 20.97 3.38 1.23
C MET A 232 21.70 3.65 2.54
N GLY A 233 22.34 2.63 3.13
CA GLY A 233 23.18 2.79 4.32
C GLY A 233 24.24 3.89 4.15
N SER A 234 24.90 3.96 3.00
CA SER A 234 25.91 4.99 2.72
C SER A 234 25.33 6.41 2.67
N VAL A 235 24.17 6.62 2.04
CA VAL A 235 23.58 7.97 1.96
C VAL A 235 22.90 8.39 3.27
N CYS A 236 22.42 7.41 4.04
CA CYS A 236 21.75 7.62 5.32
C CYS A 236 22.71 7.80 6.49
N GLY A 237 24.03 7.86 6.25
CA GLY A 237 25.03 7.98 7.31
C GLY A 237 25.23 6.72 8.15
N GLY A 238 24.82 5.56 7.63
CA GLY A 238 25.00 4.23 8.23
C GLY A 238 23.72 3.39 8.23
N GLN A 239 23.87 2.07 8.22
CA GLN A 239 22.75 1.11 8.29
C GLN A 239 21.92 1.27 9.58
N GLY A 240 22.56 1.60 10.71
CA GLY A 240 21.85 1.85 11.97
C GLY A 240 20.84 3.01 11.90
N ASN A 241 21.07 4.02 11.05
CA ASN A 241 20.11 5.10 10.86
C ASN A 241 18.89 4.64 10.06
N VAL A 242 19.10 3.77 9.06
CA VAL A 242 18.03 3.12 8.28
C VAL A 242 17.19 2.24 9.19
N GLU A 243 17.84 1.37 9.98
CA GLU A 243 17.19 0.51 10.97
C GLU A 243 16.36 1.29 11.97
N SER A 244 16.94 2.34 12.56
CA SER A 244 16.25 3.21 13.51
C SER A 244 15.03 3.87 12.89
N PHE A 245 15.15 4.39 11.66
CA PHE A 245 14.03 5.00 10.94
C PHE A 245 12.91 3.99 10.66
N MET A 246 13.23 2.83 10.09
CA MET A 246 12.24 1.81 9.74
C MET A 246 11.59 1.19 10.98
N GLN A 247 12.30 1.10 12.11
CA GLN A 247 11.72 0.72 13.39
C GLN A 247 10.66 1.72 13.86
N ARG A 248 10.91 3.03 13.76
CA ARG A 248 9.91 4.06 14.12
C ARG A 248 8.70 4.01 13.18
N VAL A 249 8.92 3.82 11.89
CA VAL A 249 7.84 3.64 10.89
C VAL A 249 6.98 2.42 11.24
N ASN A 250 7.60 1.27 11.55
CA ASN A 250 6.87 0.06 11.93
C ASN A 250 6.08 0.25 13.22
N GLN A 251 6.66 0.88 14.25
CA GLN A 251 5.97 1.21 15.49
C GLN A 251 4.75 2.10 15.26
N ALA A 252 4.88 3.12 14.39
CA ALA A 252 3.75 3.98 14.01
C ALA A 252 2.65 3.20 13.27
N GLY A 253 3.00 2.21 12.46
CA GLY A 253 2.05 1.28 11.83
C GLY A 253 1.31 0.40 12.84
N GLN A 254 2.02 -0.18 13.80
CA GLN A 254 1.40 -0.96 14.87
C GLN A 254 0.43 -0.12 15.71
N GLU A 255 0.82 1.12 16.03
CA GLU A 255 -0.04 2.04 16.76
C GLU A 255 -1.27 2.43 15.95
N LEU A 256 -1.11 2.66 14.64
CA LEU A 256 -2.23 2.89 13.74
C LEU A 256 -3.22 1.71 13.79
N LEU A 257 -2.75 0.45 13.72
CA LEU A 257 -3.62 -0.72 13.83
C LEU A 257 -4.43 -0.73 15.13
N ARG A 258 -3.80 -0.46 16.28
CA ARG A 258 -4.48 -0.38 17.57
C ARG A 258 -5.53 0.72 17.59
N GLN A 259 -5.19 1.91 17.08
CA GLN A 259 -6.11 3.04 17.00
C GLN A 259 -7.31 2.73 16.12
N ARG A 260 -7.09 2.13 14.94
CA ARG A 260 -8.18 1.80 14.00
C ARG A 260 -9.04 0.64 14.49
N ALA A 261 -8.47 -0.34 15.18
CA ALA A 261 -9.25 -1.36 15.90
C ALA A 261 -10.14 -0.75 16.98
N ALA A 262 -9.62 0.24 17.69
CA ALA A 262 -10.31 0.93 18.76
C ALA A 262 -11.25 2.06 18.29
N GLN A 263 -11.22 2.49 17.03
CA GLN A 263 -11.98 3.66 16.55
C GLN A 263 -12.84 3.39 15.31
N GLY A 264 -12.40 2.50 14.41
CA GLY A 264 -13.09 2.19 13.17
C GLY A 264 -14.45 1.54 13.38
N THR A 265 -15.29 1.67 12.36
CA THR A 265 -16.67 1.12 12.33
C THR A 265 -16.93 0.22 11.12
N ALA A 266 -15.95 0.08 10.22
CA ALA A 266 -16.07 -0.78 9.05
C ALA A 266 -16.31 -2.25 9.46
N LYS A 267 -17.17 -2.92 8.70
CA LYS A 267 -17.47 -4.36 8.84
C LYS A 267 -16.43 -5.23 8.13
N THR A 268 -15.76 -4.69 7.12
CA THR A 268 -14.62 -5.34 6.47
C THR A 268 -13.39 -4.44 6.56
N VAL A 269 -12.26 -5.00 6.96
CA VAL A 269 -10.97 -4.33 7.01
C VAL A 269 -9.98 -5.11 6.17
N LEU A 270 -9.35 -4.43 5.20
CA LEU A 270 -8.16 -4.92 4.52
C LEU A 270 -6.92 -4.37 5.22
N ILE A 271 -6.08 -5.23 5.76
CA ILE A 271 -4.72 -4.89 6.17
C ILE A 271 -3.80 -5.29 5.01
N MET A 272 -3.10 -4.32 4.43
CA MET A 272 -2.16 -4.57 3.32
C MET A 272 -0.75 -4.15 3.70
N GLN A 273 0.22 -4.96 3.29
CA GLN A 273 1.63 -4.86 3.63
C GLN A 273 2.46 -5.67 2.63
N HIS A 274 3.79 -5.65 2.70
CA HIS A 274 4.59 -6.36 1.69
C HIS A 274 4.97 -7.80 2.06
N TYR A 275 5.50 -8.04 3.27
CA TYR A 275 6.11 -9.32 3.58
C TYR A 275 5.12 -10.40 4.03
N PRO A 276 5.27 -11.66 3.55
CA PRO A 276 4.51 -12.81 4.03
C PRO A 276 4.88 -13.15 5.47
N GLY A 277 3.92 -13.73 6.20
CA GLY A 277 4.09 -14.08 7.61
C GLY A 277 4.17 -12.89 8.58
N GLN A 278 4.21 -11.66 8.07
CA GLN A 278 4.27 -10.45 8.88
C GLN A 278 2.90 -9.82 9.12
N CYS A 279 1.80 -10.48 8.73
CA CYS A 279 0.45 -9.92 8.86
C CYS A 279 0.17 -9.58 10.33
N GLN A 280 0.02 -8.29 10.61
CA GLN A 280 -0.15 -7.78 11.97
C GLN A 280 -1.62 -7.78 12.44
N LYS A 281 -2.43 -8.71 11.92
CA LYS A 281 -3.86 -8.85 12.23
C LYS A 281 -4.11 -9.08 13.72
N ASP A 282 -3.24 -9.78 14.41
CA ASP A 282 -3.39 -10.03 15.86
C ASP A 282 -3.29 -8.75 16.68
N ILE A 283 -2.47 -7.77 16.27
CA ILE A 283 -2.39 -6.45 16.90
C ILE A 283 -3.74 -5.72 16.73
N PHE A 284 -4.33 -5.80 15.55
CA PHE A 284 -5.65 -5.21 15.29
C PHE A 284 -6.75 -5.91 16.10
N LEU A 285 -6.83 -7.24 16.02
CA LEU A 285 -7.89 -8.02 16.67
C LEU A 285 -7.84 -7.91 18.21
N SER A 286 -6.65 -7.90 18.81
CA SER A 286 -6.50 -7.76 20.26
C SER A 286 -6.88 -6.37 20.80
N ALA A 287 -6.90 -5.35 19.93
CA ALA A 287 -7.27 -3.98 20.26
C ALA A 287 -8.75 -3.64 19.93
N LEU A 288 -9.55 -4.63 19.51
CA LEU A 288 -10.97 -4.41 19.23
C LEU A 288 -11.74 -4.01 20.50
N ARG A 289 -12.68 -3.08 20.32
CA ARG A 289 -13.64 -2.73 21.37
C ARG A 289 -14.58 -3.91 21.64
N PRO A 290 -15.00 -4.15 22.90
CA PRO A 290 -15.95 -5.22 23.23
C PRO A 290 -17.21 -5.15 22.37
N GLY A 291 -17.62 -6.30 21.80
CA GLY A 291 -18.81 -6.42 20.95
C GLY A 291 -18.65 -5.94 19.51
N ARG A 292 -17.47 -5.46 19.09
CA ARG A 292 -17.21 -5.16 17.67
C ARG A 292 -16.94 -6.46 16.92
N GLU A 293 -17.78 -6.74 15.92
CA GLU A 293 -17.55 -7.79 14.93
C GLU A 293 -17.00 -7.17 13.64
N VAL A 294 -15.97 -7.80 13.06
CA VAL A 294 -15.30 -7.30 11.87
C VAL A 294 -14.63 -8.45 11.11
N ASN A 295 -14.75 -8.43 9.79
CA ASN A 295 -14.05 -9.33 8.88
C ASN A 295 -12.71 -8.73 8.49
N VAL A 296 -11.60 -9.40 8.77
CA VAL A 296 -10.25 -8.88 8.51
C VAL A 296 -9.53 -9.73 7.48
N ILE A 297 -9.17 -9.09 6.37
CA ILE A 297 -8.31 -9.62 5.31
C ILE A 297 -6.89 -9.11 5.55
N CYS A 298 -5.91 -9.99 5.44
CA CYS A 298 -4.50 -9.62 5.32
C CYS A 298 -4.02 -9.95 3.91
N ALA A 299 -3.39 -8.98 3.25
CA ALA A 299 -2.82 -9.15 1.92
C ALA A 299 -1.35 -8.74 1.90
N TYR A 300 -0.53 -9.54 1.24
CA TYR A 300 0.91 -9.33 1.11
C TYR A 300 1.48 -9.92 -0.18
N GLY A 301 2.68 -9.50 -0.53
CA GLY A 301 3.40 -9.86 -1.76
C GLY A 301 4.73 -10.54 -1.43
N HIS A 302 5.82 -10.04 -2.04
CA HIS A 302 7.22 -10.44 -1.86
C HIS A 302 7.55 -11.84 -2.39
N ASP A 303 6.79 -12.85 -1.98
CA ASP A 303 6.86 -14.15 -2.61
C ASP A 303 6.15 -14.06 -3.96
N HIS A 304 6.91 -14.20 -5.06
CA HIS A 304 6.42 -14.01 -6.44
C HIS A 304 5.47 -15.12 -6.92
N THR A 305 4.31 -15.24 -6.27
CA THR A 305 3.28 -16.25 -6.53
C THR A 305 1.91 -15.77 -6.04
N GLN A 306 0.90 -16.61 -6.24
CA GLN A 306 -0.49 -16.35 -5.87
C GLN A 306 -1.03 -17.52 -5.05
N ARG A 307 -1.40 -17.28 -3.78
CA ARG A 307 -1.90 -18.33 -2.88
C ARG A 307 -2.81 -17.82 -1.78
N CYS A 308 -3.74 -18.67 -1.37
CA CYS A 308 -4.42 -18.54 -0.10
C CYS A 308 -3.60 -19.19 1.01
N ASP A 309 -3.10 -18.40 1.95
CA ASP A 309 -2.28 -18.87 3.08
C ASP A 309 -3.10 -19.21 4.32
N GLY A 310 -4.36 -18.77 4.35
CA GLY A 310 -5.23 -18.93 5.51
C GLY A 310 -6.66 -18.49 5.22
N SER A 311 -7.59 -19.13 5.92
CA SER A 311 -9.02 -18.87 5.81
C SER A 311 -9.63 -18.49 7.16
N ASP A 312 -10.76 -17.78 7.12
CA ASP A 312 -11.59 -17.56 8.29
C ASP A 312 -12.42 -18.80 8.69
N GLY A 313 -13.23 -18.65 9.75
CA GLY A 313 -14.11 -19.72 10.23
C GLY A 313 -15.21 -20.15 9.23
N ASN A 314 -15.45 -19.37 8.19
CA ASN A 314 -16.39 -19.68 7.10
C ASN A 314 -15.68 -20.27 5.88
N GLY A 315 -14.37 -20.50 5.95
CA GLY A 315 -13.55 -21.02 4.87
C GLY A 315 -13.16 -19.98 3.81
N GLN A 316 -13.49 -18.70 3.99
CA GLN A 316 -13.10 -17.63 3.05
C GLN A 316 -11.63 -17.29 3.22
N CYS A 317 -10.90 -17.14 2.11
CA CYS A 317 -9.49 -16.83 2.17
C CYS A 317 -9.27 -15.41 2.71
N ASN A 318 -8.59 -15.29 3.84
CA ASN A 318 -8.38 -14.02 4.52
C ASN A 318 -6.90 -13.72 4.82
N MET A 319 -5.99 -14.60 4.42
CA MET A 319 -4.55 -14.39 4.39
C MET A 319 -4.10 -14.65 2.95
N ILE A 320 -3.83 -13.57 2.22
CA ILE A 320 -3.72 -13.59 0.76
C ILE A 320 -2.30 -13.21 0.36
N LEU A 321 -1.60 -14.16 -0.25
CA LEU A 321 -0.33 -13.91 -0.93
C LEU A 321 -0.60 -13.58 -2.41
N THR A 322 -0.22 -12.38 -2.85
CA THR A 322 -0.52 -11.85 -4.19
C THR A 322 0.71 -11.22 -4.89
N GLY A 323 1.91 -11.76 -4.67
CA GLY A 323 3.14 -11.31 -5.33
C GLY A 323 3.32 -11.81 -6.78
N GLY A 324 2.28 -12.39 -7.38
CA GLY A 324 2.31 -12.87 -8.76
C GLY A 324 2.16 -11.78 -9.83
N GLY A 325 2.30 -10.48 -9.50
CA GLY A 325 1.96 -9.37 -10.40
C GLY A 325 2.84 -9.24 -11.64
N GLY A 326 3.94 -10.00 -11.69
CA GLY A 326 4.71 -10.18 -12.91
C GLY A 326 5.81 -9.16 -13.12
N GLY A 327 6.33 -8.54 -12.05
CA GLY A 327 7.46 -7.61 -12.06
C GLY A 327 8.82 -8.28 -11.86
N CYS A 328 8.90 -9.40 -11.14
CA CYS A 328 10.18 -9.99 -10.68
C CYS A 328 10.44 -11.44 -11.10
N CYS A 329 11.70 -11.89 -10.89
CA CYS A 329 12.44 -12.79 -11.77
C CYS A 329 12.99 -14.05 -11.10
N ALA A 330 12.11 -14.98 -10.76
CA ALA A 330 12.51 -16.38 -10.77
C ALA A 330 12.20 -17.00 -12.14
N GLY A 331 12.99 -17.98 -12.59
CA GLY A 331 12.91 -18.58 -13.93
C GLY A 331 11.54 -19.16 -14.32
N VAL A 332 10.63 -19.31 -13.34
CA VAL A 332 9.20 -19.52 -13.53
C VAL A 332 8.49 -18.74 -12.41
N ILE A 333 7.64 -17.77 -12.74
CA ILE A 333 6.61 -17.34 -11.78
C ILE A 333 5.66 -18.52 -11.66
N SER A 334 5.60 -19.14 -10.49
CA SER A 334 4.83 -20.37 -10.30
C SER A 334 3.33 -20.15 -10.55
N ARG A 335 2.81 -18.97 -10.21
CA ARG A 335 1.44 -18.52 -10.46
C ARG A 335 1.39 -16.99 -10.59
N ALA A 336 1.37 -16.49 -11.81
CA ALA A 336 1.23 -15.06 -12.08
C ALA A 336 -0.26 -14.67 -12.02
N GLY A 337 -0.59 -13.49 -11.51
CA GLY A 337 -1.98 -13.08 -11.37
C GLY A 337 -2.19 -11.93 -10.38
N PHE A 338 -3.43 -11.85 -9.91
CA PHE A 338 -3.91 -10.92 -8.90
C PHE A 338 -4.95 -11.64 -8.03
N ALA A 339 -5.48 -10.99 -6.99
CA ALA A 339 -6.67 -11.48 -6.29
C ALA A 339 -7.85 -10.50 -6.46
N ALA A 340 -9.07 -11.02 -6.42
CA ALA A 340 -10.29 -10.24 -6.47
C ALA A 340 -11.14 -10.49 -5.22
N ILE A 341 -11.56 -9.41 -4.56
CA ILE A 341 -12.36 -9.47 -3.34
C ILE A 341 -13.72 -8.86 -3.62
N SER A 342 -14.76 -9.71 -3.69
CA SER A 342 -16.14 -9.26 -3.77
C SER A 342 -16.69 -9.03 -2.37
N LEU A 343 -17.39 -7.92 -2.15
CA LEU A 343 -18.02 -7.63 -0.87
C LEU A 343 -19.37 -8.38 -0.78
N SER A 344 -19.86 -8.65 0.42
CA SER A 344 -21.19 -9.26 0.63
C SER A 344 -22.09 -8.37 1.47
N ASP A 345 -23.40 -8.44 1.24
CA ASP A 345 -24.39 -7.54 1.85
C ASP A 345 -24.50 -7.68 3.38
N ASP A 346 -24.04 -8.80 3.93
CA ASP A 346 -23.93 -9.04 5.38
C ASP A 346 -22.73 -8.34 6.05
N GLY A 347 -21.87 -7.68 5.26
CA GLY A 347 -20.65 -7.03 5.75
C GLY A 347 -19.39 -7.91 5.66
N GLY A 348 -19.49 -9.11 5.09
CA GLY A 348 -18.37 -9.98 4.76
C GLY A 348 -17.77 -9.72 3.39
N PHE A 349 -17.08 -10.75 2.89
CA PHE A 349 -16.46 -10.77 1.57
C PHE A 349 -16.32 -12.21 1.03
N VAL A 350 -16.06 -12.32 -0.27
CA VAL A 350 -15.64 -13.53 -0.96
C VAL A 350 -14.36 -13.23 -1.72
N SER A 351 -13.34 -14.05 -1.48
CA SER A 351 -12.02 -13.93 -2.08
C SER A 351 -11.84 -14.91 -3.23
N ASP A 352 -11.51 -14.43 -4.42
CA ASP A 352 -10.95 -15.24 -5.49
C ASP A 352 -9.45 -14.96 -5.60
N VAL A 353 -8.67 -15.99 -5.29
CA VAL A 353 -7.21 -15.90 -5.20
C VAL A 353 -6.54 -16.83 -6.21
N GLN A 354 -7.20 -17.92 -6.62
CA GLN A 354 -6.51 -19.00 -7.34
C GLN A 354 -7.29 -19.55 -8.53
N SER A 355 -8.47 -19.00 -8.84
CA SER A 355 -9.22 -19.44 -10.03
C SER A 355 -8.51 -19.01 -11.32
N GLY A 356 -8.92 -19.60 -12.44
CA GLY A 356 -8.46 -19.16 -13.76
C GLY A 356 -8.93 -17.75 -14.16
N ASP A 357 -9.87 -17.15 -13.42
CA ASP A 357 -10.29 -15.76 -13.66
C ASP A 357 -9.27 -14.74 -13.15
N VAL A 358 -8.43 -15.12 -12.19
CA VAL A 358 -7.47 -14.22 -11.53
C VAL A 358 -6.01 -14.67 -11.66
N VAL A 359 -5.77 -15.95 -11.96
CA VAL A 359 -4.45 -16.50 -12.29
C VAL A 359 -4.29 -16.56 -13.81
N VAL A 360 -3.16 -16.04 -14.29
CA VAL A 360 -2.74 -16.15 -15.69
C VAL A 360 -2.40 -17.61 -15.99
N PRO A 361 -2.85 -18.20 -17.11
CA PRO A 361 -2.57 -19.61 -17.43
C PRO A 361 -1.07 -19.92 -17.46
N ASP A 362 -0.70 -21.11 -16.99
CA ASP A 362 0.69 -21.58 -16.99
C ASP A 362 1.30 -21.47 -18.40
N GLY A 363 2.55 -20.99 -18.46
CA GLY A 363 3.27 -20.82 -19.72
C GLY A 363 2.90 -19.58 -20.55
N THR A 364 1.86 -18.82 -20.17
CA THR A 364 1.53 -17.53 -20.83
C THR A 364 2.66 -16.52 -20.66
N CYS A 365 3.41 -16.63 -19.57
CA CYS A 365 4.56 -15.78 -19.34
C CYS A 365 5.71 -16.57 -18.70
N TYR A 366 6.94 -16.25 -19.13
CA TYR A 366 8.15 -16.83 -18.58
C TYR A 366 9.23 -15.75 -18.50
N TRP A 367 9.94 -15.72 -17.38
CA TRP A 367 11.17 -14.94 -17.26
C TRP A 367 12.33 -15.83 -17.67
N ARG A 368 12.74 -15.75 -18.94
CA ARG A 368 14.06 -16.25 -19.29
C ARG A 368 15.09 -15.27 -18.75
N ARG A 369 16.05 -15.78 -17.97
CA ARG A 369 17.31 -15.07 -17.74
C ARG A 369 17.94 -14.89 -19.12
N LEU A 370 17.98 -13.66 -19.61
CA LEU A 370 18.73 -13.36 -20.83
C LEU A 370 20.19 -13.75 -20.56
N THR A 371 20.71 -14.64 -21.38
CA THR A 371 22.11 -15.03 -21.36
C THR A 371 22.91 -14.01 -22.16
N LEU A 372 24.23 -13.92 -21.91
CA LEU A 372 25.12 -13.07 -22.72
C LEU A 372 25.03 -13.39 -24.23
N SER A 373 24.62 -14.60 -24.60
CA SER A 373 24.39 -15.00 -26.00
C SER A 373 23.11 -14.44 -26.63
N ASP A 374 22.17 -13.92 -25.84
CA ASP A 374 20.95 -13.29 -26.37
C ASP A 374 21.17 -11.83 -26.79
N TYR A 375 22.38 -11.30 -26.59
CA TYR A 375 22.79 -9.93 -26.91
C TYR A 375 23.86 -9.86 -28.03
N VAL A 376 24.14 -10.98 -28.71
CA VAL A 376 25.15 -11.05 -29.80
C VAL A 376 24.49 -11.07 -31.16
#